data_AF-A0ABD3NK02-F1
#
_entry.id   AF-A0ABD3NK02-F1
#
_cell.length_a   1.000
_cell.length_b   1.000
_cell.length_c   1.000
_cell.angle_alpha   90.00
_cell.angle_beta   90.00
_cell.angle_gamma   90.00
#
_symmetry.space_group_name_H-M   'P 1'
#
loop_
_entity.id
_entity.type
_entity.pdbx_description
1 polymer ?
#
loop_
_entity_poly.entity_id
_entity_poly.type
_entity_poly.pdbx_seq_one_letter_code
_entity_poly.pdbx_strand_id
1 'polypeptide(L)'
;MPKPSIFAKLQDGATSLIFGKDEGTTKESFYDLIDKDFDGNEVSMGTFKGDLYDEYSAKGLKLLAFPCNQFGGQEPGTPAEILEFVDKNFQCKEKFTWFEKGHVNGKDTREVYSFLKKKLPAEDGTADIRWNFAKFLVDHEGVAFKRYGPKTNPEDLKVDIEELLAKRNGGK
;
A
#
# COMPACT_ATOMS: atom_id res chain seq x y z
N MET A 1 19.79 41.23 19.68
CA MET A 1 18.98 41.31 18.45
C MET A 1 18.23 40.00 18.29
N PRO A 2 16.89 39.99 18.19
CA PRO A 2 16.16 38.74 18.03
C PRO A 2 16.38 38.19 16.61
N LYS A 3 16.63 36.88 16.50
CA LYS A 3 16.68 36.18 15.20
C LYS A 3 15.28 36.21 14.57
N PRO A 4 15.15 36.49 13.26
CA PRO A 4 13.83 36.57 12.64
C PRO A 4 13.12 35.22 12.69
N SER A 5 11.84 35.27 13.06
CA SER A 5 10.89 34.17 13.04
C SER A 5 10.76 33.58 11.63
N ILE A 6 10.52 32.26 11.56
CA ILE A 6 10.31 31.49 10.33
C ILE A 6 9.18 32.05 9.44
N PHE A 7 8.33 32.91 10.00
CA PHE A 7 7.22 33.57 9.31
C PHE A 7 7.61 34.72 8.36
N ALA A 8 8.84 35.22 8.41
CA ALA A 8 9.26 36.35 7.56
C ALA A 8 9.76 35.96 6.15
N LYS A 9 9.65 34.69 5.75
CA LYS A 9 10.07 34.20 4.41
C LYS A 9 8.90 33.94 3.43
N LEU A 10 7.67 34.31 3.76
CA LEU A 10 6.47 34.02 2.96
C LEU A 10 5.99 35.20 2.09
N GLN A 11 6.90 36.08 1.66
CA GLN A 11 6.51 37.30 0.92
C GLN A 11 7.26 37.51 -0.39
N ASP A 12 7.85 36.46 -0.95
CA ASP A 12 8.32 36.48 -2.34
C ASP A 12 7.69 35.31 -3.10
N GLY A 13 6.93 35.63 -4.14
CA GLY A 13 5.99 34.76 -4.85
C GLY A 13 6.64 33.70 -5.75
N ALA A 14 7.56 32.90 -5.21
CA ALA A 14 8.18 31.78 -5.89
C ALA A 14 8.61 30.68 -4.89
N THR A 15 7.69 30.24 -4.02
CA THR A 15 7.87 28.97 -3.30
C THR A 15 6.64 28.12 -3.56
N SER A 16 6.67 27.39 -4.68
CA SER A 16 5.95 26.12 -4.73
C SER A 16 6.43 25.34 -3.52
N LEU A 17 5.53 25.02 -2.57
CA LEU A 17 5.80 23.95 -1.62
C LEU A 17 6.11 22.71 -2.45
N ILE A 18 7.39 22.40 -2.60
CA ILE A 18 7.82 21.13 -3.15
C ILE A 18 7.50 20.11 -2.07
N PHE A 19 6.27 19.59 -2.07
CA PHE A 19 6.06 18.22 -1.64
C PHE A 19 7.11 17.42 -2.42
N GLY A 20 8.08 16.83 -1.72
CA GLY A 20 9.15 16.06 -2.34
C GLY A 20 8.52 15.15 -3.38
N LYS A 21 8.79 15.44 -4.65
CA LYS A 21 8.15 14.76 -5.77
C LYS A 21 8.66 13.33 -5.67
N ASP A 22 7.78 12.43 -5.25
CA ASP A 22 7.96 10.99 -5.44
C ASP A 22 8.38 10.84 -6.90
N GLU A 23 9.63 10.42 -7.15
CA GLU A 23 10.18 10.38 -8.51
C GLU A 23 9.36 9.44 -9.41
N GLY A 24 8.49 8.63 -8.80
CA GLY A 24 7.41 7.92 -9.46
C GLY A 24 7.96 6.73 -10.22
N THR A 25 7.31 5.59 -10.06
CA THR A 25 7.69 4.41 -10.84
C THR A 25 7.35 4.58 -12.32
N THR A 26 8.19 3.98 -13.18
CA THR A 26 7.94 3.79 -14.62
C THR A 26 7.26 2.46 -14.94
N LYS A 27 7.01 1.63 -13.91
CA LYS A 27 6.35 0.34 -14.06
C LYS A 27 4.87 0.54 -14.42
N GLU A 28 4.40 -0.27 -15.36
CA GLU A 28 3.03 -0.22 -15.85
C GLU A 28 2.13 -1.29 -15.21
N SER A 29 2.71 -2.41 -14.79
CA SER A 29 2.02 -3.46 -14.03
C SER A 29 2.54 -3.53 -12.59
N PHE A 30 1.63 -3.86 -11.67
CA PHE A 30 1.96 -4.21 -10.30
C PHE A 30 2.95 -5.39 -10.25
N TYR A 31 2.86 -6.32 -11.20
CA TYR A 31 3.70 -7.51 -11.22
C TYR A 31 5.16 -7.26 -11.61
N ASP A 32 5.49 -6.08 -12.13
CA ASP A 32 6.88 -5.71 -12.45
C ASP A 32 7.64 -5.13 -11.24
N LEU A 33 6.97 -5.04 -10.09
CA LEU A 33 7.50 -4.49 -8.85
C LEU A 33 8.18 -5.58 -8.01
N ILE A 34 9.12 -5.14 -7.18
CA ILE A 34 9.81 -5.96 -6.18
C ILE A 34 9.74 -5.19 -4.87
N ASP A 35 9.56 -5.92 -3.76
CA ASP A 35 9.67 -5.37 -2.41
C ASP A 35 10.36 -6.42 -1.52
N LYS A 36 10.61 -6.10 -0.25
CA LYS A 36 11.28 -7.00 0.69
C LYS A 36 10.33 -7.62 1.70
N ASP A 37 10.44 -8.91 1.95
CA ASP A 37 9.72 -9.59 3.05
C ASP A 37 10.36 -9.30 4.41
N PHE A 38 9.74 -9.74 5.51
CA PHE A 38 10.29 -9.51 6.85
C PHE A 38 11.69 -10.07 7.12
N ASP A 39 12.17 -11.00 6.31
CA ASP A 39 13.52 -11.58 6.40
C ASP A 39 14.53 -10.80 5.52
N GLY A 40 14.07 -9.76 4.83
CA GLY A 40 14.86 -8.91 3.94
C GLY A 40 15.09 -9.52 2.55
N ASN A 41 14.40 -10.60 2.20
CA ASN A 41 14.51 -11.21 0.88
C ASN A 41 13.74 -10.39 -0.14
N GLU A 42 14.29 -10.25 -1.35
CA GLU A 42 13.58 -9.65 -2.46
C GLU A 42 12.45 -10.57 -2.95
N VAL A 43 11.24 -10.05 -2.95
CA VAL A 43 10.03 -10.75 -3.42
C VAL A 43 9.46 -9.97 -4.60
N SER A 44 9.46 -10.60 -5.77
CA SER A 44 8.76 -10.04 -6.93
C SER A 44 7.25 -10.13 -6.72
N MET A 45 6.53 -9.03 -6.97
CA MET A 45 5.07 -9.02 -6.95
C MET A 45 4.48 -9.97 -8.01
N GLY A 46 5.23 -10.26 -9.08
CA GLY A 46 4.85 -11.26 -10.09
C GLY A 46 4.68 -12.67 -9.53
N THR A 47 5.23 -12.99 -8.35
CA THR A 47 4.97 -14.27 -7.67
C THR A 47 3.52 -14.44 -7.23
N PHE A 48 2.78 -13.34 -7.05
CA PHE A 48 1.35 -13.35 -6.72
C PHE A 48 0.44 -13.43 -7.96
N LYS A 49 1.03 -13.54 -9.16
CA LYS A 49 0.28 -13.82 -10.38
C LYS A 49 -0.11 -15.30 -10.41
N GLY A 50 -1.41 -15.62 -10.29
CA GLY A 50 -1.94 -16.99 -10.46
C GLY A 50 -2.73 -17.55 -9.28
N ASP A 51 -2.73 -18.88 -9.11
CA ASP A 51 -3.53 -19.64 -8.12
C ASP A 51 -2.68 -20.24 -7.00
N LEU A 52 -3.06 -20.03 -5.73
CA LEU A 52 -2.59 -20.83 -4.58
C LEU A 52 -3.67 -20.82 -3.48
N TYR A 53 -3.97 -22.00 -2.92
CA TYR A 53 -5.22 -22.48 -2.30
C TYR A 53 -5.77 -21.81 -1.01
N ASP A 54 -7.07 -22.09 -0.76
CA ASP A 54 -8.03 -21.85 0.37
C ASP A 54 -9.12 -20.77 0.26
N GLU A 55 -10.39 -21.20 0.27
CA GLU A 55 -11.72 -20.54 0.05
C GLU A 55 -11.83 -19.21 -0.75
N TYR A 56 -10.99 -18.19 -0.49
CA TYR A 56 -10.76 -17.03 -1.38
C TYR A 56 -9.34 -17.00 -1.99
N SER A 57 -8.30 -17.44 -1.27
CA SER A 57 -7.03 -17.89 -1.86
C SER A 57 -7.26 -19.02 -2.88
N ALA A 58 -8.20 -19.94 -2.63
CA ALA A 58 -8.63 -20.98 -3.59
C ALA A 58 -9.25 -20.39 -4.86
N LYS A 59 -9.77 -19.16 -4.77
CA LYS A 59 -10.33 -18.41 -5.90
C LYS A 59 -9.32 -17.42 -6.48
N GLY A 60 -8.15 -17.25 -5.86
CA GLY A 60 -7.06 -16.40 -6.35
C GLY A 60 -6.85 -15.06 -5.62
N LEU A 61 -7.52 -14.79 -4.50
CA LEU A 61 -7.25 -13.58 -3.69
C LEU A 61 -5.96 -13.74 -2.87
N LYS A 62 -5.12 -12.72 -2.86
CA LYS A 62 -3.90 -12.64 -2.03
C LYS A 62 -3.93 -11.38 -1.18
N LEU A 63 -3.63 -11.51 0.10
CA LEU A 63 -3.53 -10.39 1.03
C LEU A 63 -2.07 -10.08 1.31
N LEU A 64 -1.64 -8.88 0.96
CA LEU A 64 -0.28 -8.39 1.17
C LEU A 64 -0.31 -7.29 2.25
N ALA A 65 0.52 -7.43 3.27
CA ALA A 65 0.61 -6.49 4.38
C ALA A 65 1.93 -5.72 4.33
N PHE A 66 1.85 -4.38 4.33
CA PHE A 66 2.98 -3.48 4.27
C PHE A 66 2.97 -2.57 5.52
N PRO A 67 3.62 -2.99 6.63
CA PRO A 67 3.68 -2.20 7.86
C PRO A 67 4.33 -0.83 7.64
N CYS A 68 3.81 0.19 8.32
CA CYS A 68 4.28 1.56 8.16
C CYS A 68 4.09 2.35 9.46
N ASN A 69 5.13 3.07 9.89
CA ASN A 69 5.11 3.83 11.13
C ASN A 69 4.87 5.36 10.93
N GLN A 70 4.52 5.79 9.71
CA GLN A 70 4.37 7.22 9.38
C GLN A 70 3.12 7.86 10.00
N PHE A 71 2.16 7.07 10.47
CA PHE A 71 0.86 7.53 10.94
C PHE A 71 0.75 7.41 12.46
N GLY A 72 1.07 8.50 13.16
CA GLY A 72 0.95 8.58 14.61
C GLY A 72 1.85 7.63 15.40
N GLY A 73 2.89 7.05 14.77
CA GLY A 73 3.79 6.12 15.44
C GLY A 73 3.13 4.79 15.85
N GLN A 74 2.06 4.37 15.16
CA GLN A 74 1.25 3.20 15.54
C GLN A 74 1.86 1.85 15.17
N GLU A 75 3.02 1.82 14.50
CA GLU A 75 3.74 0.59 14.13
C GLU A 75 5.24 0.65 14.53
N PRO A 76 5.56 0.85 15.82
CA PRO A 76 6.93 1.06 16.27
C PRO A 76 7.75 -0.24 16.29
N GLY A 77 7.08 -1.39 16.41
CA GLY A 77 7.71 -2.69 16.64
C GLY A 77 8.53 -3.26 15.48
N THR A 78 9.34 -4.25 15.81
CA THR A 78 10.07 -5.14 14.90
C THR A 78 9.11 -6.11 14.20
N PRO A 79 9.53 -6.75 13.09
CA PRO A 79 8.73 -7.80 12.43
C PRO A 79 8.16 -8.86 13.39
N ALA A 80 8.98 -9.36 14.32
CA ALA A 80 8.55 -10.35 15.29
C ALA A 80 7.45 -9.83 16.24
N GLU A 81 7.60 -8.60 16.75
CA GLU A 81 6.61 -7.96 17.63
C GLU A 81 5.30 -7.68 16.88
N ILE A 82 5.37 -7.30 15.60
CA ILE A 82 4.19 -7.08 14.75
C ILE A 82 3.42 -8.40 14.58
N LEU A 83 4.12 -9.49 14.23
CA LEU A 83 3.50 -10.81 14.06
C LEU A 83 2.89 -11.32 15.37
N GLU A 84 3.59 -11.17 16.50
CA GLU A 84 3.07 -11.56 17.82
C GLU A 84 1.81 -10.78 18.18
N PHE A 85 1.81 -9.45 17.96
CA PHE A 85 0.66 -8.60 18.21
C PHE A 85 -0.55 -9.04 17.36
N VAL A 86 -0.34 -9.29 16.06
CA VAL A 86 -1.42 -9.71 15.16
C VAL A 86 -1.98 -11.07 15.55
N ASP A 87 -1.11 -12.01 15.91
CA ASP A 87 -1.51 -13.34 16.34
C ASP A 87 -2.35 -13.29 17.61
N LYS A 88 -1.87 -12.56 18.63
CA LYS A 88 -2.51 -12.48 19.94
C LYS A 88 -3.88 -11.83 19.89
N ASN A 89 -4.08 -10.83 19.03
CA ASN A 89 -5.31 -10.03 19.02
C ASN A 89 -6.30 -10.45 17.93
N PHE A 90 -5.82 -10.99 16.80
CA PHE A 90 -6.65 -11.23 15.62
C PHE A 90 -6.52 -12.64 15.04
N GLN A 91 -5.49 -13.41 15.42
CA GLN A 91 -5.27 -14.79 15.00
C GLN A 91 -5.34 -14.95 13.46
N CYS A 92 -4.81 -13.96 12.74
CA CYS A 92 -4.95 -13.88 11.28
C CYS A 92 -3.62 -13.71 10.54
N LYS A 93 -2.47 -13.81 11.24
CA LYS A 93 -1.15 -13.57 10.63
C LYS A 93 -0.87 -14.44 9.41
N GLU A 94 -1.36 -15.68 9.41
CA GLU A 94 -1.18 -16.67 8.33
C GLU A 94 -1.97 -16.33 7.05
N LYS A 95 -2.93 -15.39 7.12
CA LYS A 95 -3.72 -14.97 5.96
C LYS A 95 -3.00 -13.97 5.07
N PHE A 96 -1.88 -13.42 5.54
CA PHE A 96 -1.16 -12.34 4.88
C PHE A 96 0.25 -12.79 4.49
N THR A 97 0.72 -12.30 3.35
CA THR A 97 2.16 -12.19 3.08
C THR A 97 2.65 -10.85 3.60
N TRP A 98 3.71 -10.87 4.41
CA TRP A 98 4.20 -9.70 5.13
C TRP A 98 5.48 -9.15 4.50
N PHE A 99 5.52 -7.83 4.32
CA PHE A 99 6.66 -7.10 3.81
C PHE A 99 7.35 -6.30 4.91
N GLU A 100 8.61 -5.91 4.70
CA GLU A 100 9.34 -5.06 5.62
C GLU A 100 8.58 -3.79 5.93
N LYS A 101 8.77 -3.29 7.15
CA LYS A 101 8.29 -1.98 7.54
C LYS A 101 8.97 -0.89 6.72
N GLY A 102 8.22 0.08 6.24
CA GLY A 102 8.80 1.22 5.53
C GLY A 102 7.79 2.29 5.16
N HIS A 103 8.23 3.24 4.34
CA HIS A 103 7.47 4.44 4.04
C HIS A 103 6.54 4.23 2.84
N VAL A 104 5.33 4.77 2.95
CA VAL A 104 4.31 4.79 1.90
C VAL A 104 4.07 6.21 1.35
N ASN A 105 4.62 7.23 2.03
CA ASN A 105 4.57 8.64 1.65
C ASN A 105 5.95 9.30 1.71
N GLY A 106 6.09 10.42 0.99
CA GLY A 106 7.30 11.23 0.96
C GLY A 106 8.41 10.68 0.05
N LYS A 107 9.61 11.27 0.17
CA LYS A 107 10.76 10.97 -0.70
C LYS A 107 11.27 9.52 -0.62
N ASP A 108 11.03 8.84 0.50
CA ASP A 108 11.49 7.48 0.75
C ASP A 108 10.35 6.46 0.52
N THR A 109 9.28 6.86 -0.18
CA THR A 109 8.15 5.98 -0.50
C THR A 109 8.66 4.75 -1.25
N ARG A 110 8.24 3.57 -0.80
CA ARG A 110 8.52 2.32 -1.52
C ARG A 110 7.83 2.31 -2.88
N GLU A 111 8.50 1.72 -3.86
CA GLU A 111 8.05 1.74 -5.26
C GLU A 111 6.62 1.19 -5.43
N VAL A 112 6.24 0.16 -4.66
CA VAL A 112 4.88 -0.38 -4.64
C VAL A 112 3.83 0.69 -4.31
N TYR A 113 4.08 1.53 -3.32
CA TYR A 113 3.15 2.60 -2.98
C TYR A 113 3.25 3.78 -3.95
N SER A 114 4.43 4.08 -4.50
CA SER A 114 4.56 5.06 -5.59
C SER A 114 3.70 4.67 -6.79
N PHE A 115 3.71 3.38 -7.18
CA PHE A 115 2.85 2.81 -8.22
C PHE A 115 1.36 2.99 -7.88
N LEU A 116 0.94 2.46 -6.74
CA LEU A 116 -0.47 2.40 -6.34
C LEU A 116 -1.08 3.80 -6.19
N LYS A 117 -0.38 4.73 -5.52
CA LYS A 117 -0.86 6.11 -5.33
C LYS A 117 -0.94 6.90 -6.64
N LYS A 118 -0.03 6.62 -7.59
CA LYS A 118 -0.03 7.27 -8.92
C LYS A 118 -1.18 6.76 -9.79
N LYS A 119 -1.43 5.45 -9.79
CA LYS A 119 -2.53 4.85 -10.58
C LYS A 119 -3.90 5.11 -9.94
N LEU A 120 -3.97 5.18 -8.60
CA LEU A 120 -5.20 5.34 -7.83
C LEU A 120 -5.04 6.45 -6.78
N PRO A 121 -5.06 7.74 -7.19
CA PRO A 121 -5.13 8.84 -6.24
C PRO A 121 -6.44 8.78 -5.42
N ALA A 122 -6.47 9.46 -4.28
CA ALA A 122 -7.70 9.64 -3.53
C ALA A 122 -8.72 10.47 -4.32
N GLU A 123 -9.99 10.41 -3.91
CA GLU A 123 -11.11 11.09 -4.60
C GLU A 123 -10.92 12.60 -4.74
N ASP A 124 -10.19 13.24 -3.82
CA ASP A 124 -9.85 14.67 -3.89
C ASP A 124 -8.58 14.97 -4.71
N GLY A 125 -8.08 13.98 -5.45
CA GLY A 125 -6.90 14.08 -6.31
C GLY A 125 -5.57 13.94 -5.58
N THR A 126 -5.56 13.79 -4.25
CA THR A 126 -4.30 13.62 -3.50
C THR A 126 -3.75 12.20 -3.63
N ALA A 127 -2.45 12.08 -3.90
CA ALA A 127 -1.80 10.78 -4.01
C ALA A 127 -1.56 10.15 -2.62
N ASP A 128 -1.16 10.95 -1.64
CA ASP A 128 -0.68 10.45 -0.34
C ASP A 128 -1.71 9.61 0.44
N ILE A 129 -1.19 8.60 1.14
CA ILE A 129 -1.95 7.80 2.09
C ILE A 129 -2.25 8.67 3.31
N ARG A 130 -3.53 8.77 3.69
CA ARG A 130 -3.96 9.66 4.78
C ARG A 130 -3.78 9.08 6.16
N TRP A 131 -3.91 7.76 6.29
CA TRP A 131 -3.87 7.06 7.57
C TRP A 131 -3.63 5.55 7.37
N ASN A 132 -3.42 4.84 8.48
CA ASN A 132 -3.35 3.39 8.54
C ASN A 132 -4.58 2.72 7.89
N PHE A 133 -4.39 1.49 7.40
CA PHE A 133 -5.44 0.65 6.79
C PHE A 133 -6.07 1.21 5.50
N ALA A 134 -5.37 2.04 4.73
CA ALA A 134 -5.71 2.20 3.32
C ALA A 134 -5.58 0.84 2.61
N LYS A 135 -6.52 0.51 1.72
CA LYS A 135 -6.49 -0.74 0.96
C LYS A 135 -6.41 -0.44 -0.53
N PHE A 136 -5.74 -1.31 -1.26
CA PHE A 136 -5.70 -1.29 -2.72
C PHE A 136 -6.07 -2.66 -3.22
N LEU A 137 -6.95 -2.70 -4.22
CA LEU A 137 -7.28 -3.89 -4.95
C LEU A 137 -6.58 -3.84 -6.31
N VAL A 138 -5.84 -4.89 -6.61
CA VAL A 138 -5.12 -5.11 -7.87
C VAL A 138 -5.72 -6.35 -8.50
N ASP A 139 -5.96 -6.31 -9.81
CA ASP A 139 -6.53 -7.45 -10.52
C ASP A 139 -5.49 -8.51 -10.90
N HIS A 140 -5.96 -9.57 -11.55
CA HIS A 140 -5.15 -10.72 -11.96
C HIS A 140 -4.18 -10.44 -13.13
N GLU A 141 -4.28 -9.28 -13.77
CA GLU A 141 -3.34 -8.80 -14.80
C GLU A 141 -2.29 -7.85 -14.21
N GLY A 142 -2.42 -7.51 -12.93
CA GLY A 142 -1.54 -6.59 -12.22
C GLY A 142 -1.95 -5.13 -12.41
N VAL A 143 -3.18 -4.86 -12.85
CA VAL A 143 -3.70 -3.50 -12.97
C VAL A 143 -4.27 -3.05 -11.63
N ALA A 144 -3.89 -1.86 -11.19
CA ALA A 144 -4.44 -1.24 -10.00
C ALA A 144 -5.90 -0.89 -10.24
N PHE A 145 -6.83 -1.61 -9.58
CA PHE A 145 -8.26 -1.53 -9.83
C PHE A 145 -8.94 -0.43 -9.00
N LYS A 146 -8.75 -0.45 -7.67
CA LYS A 146 -9.46 0.47 -6.77
C LYS A 146 -8.72 0.70 -5.45
N ARG A 147 -8.85 1.92 -4.92
CA ARG A 147 -8.33 2.34 -3.61
C ARG A 147 -9.49 2.52 -2.64
N TYR A 148 -9.31 2.07 -1.40
CA TYR A 148 -10.28 2.20 -0.32
C TYR A 148 -9.67 2.93 0.87
N GLY A 149 -10.50 3.71 1.54
CA GLY A 149 -10.10 4.49 2.70
C GLY A 149 -9.93 3.63 3.96
N PRO A 150 -9.29 4.20 5.00
CA PRO A 150 -9.15 3.57 6.32
C PRO A 150 -10.46 3.05 6.91
N LYS A 151 -11.56 3.80 6.70
CA LYS A 151 -12.88 3.55 7.26
C LYS A 151 -13.75 2.60 6.43
N THR A 152 -13.31 2.19 5.24
CA THR A 152 -14.07 1.22 4.44
C THR A 152 -14.04 -0.13 5.12
N ASN A 153 -15.21 -0.74 5.32
CA ASN A 153 -15.31 -2.06 5.93
C ASN A 153 -14.85 -3.14 4.95
N PRO A 154 -14.19 -4.21 5.41
CA PRO A 154 -13.78 -5.32 4.54
C PRO A 154 -14.93 -5.93 3.72
N GLU A 155 -16.14 -5.99 4.29
CA GLU A 155 -17.34 -6.50 3.59
C GLU A 155 -17.71 -5.67 2.36
N ASP A 156 -17.43 -4.36 2.38
CA ASP A 156 -17.73 -3.47 1.26
C ASP A 156 -16.82 -3.76 0.04
N LEU A 157 -15.68 -4.42 0.25
CA LEU A 157 -14.77 -4.83 -0.83
C LEU A 157 -15.27 -6.11 -1.53
N LYS A 158 -16.19 -6.86 -0.91
CA LYS A 158 -16.59 -8.20 -1.38
C LYS A 158 -17.13 -8.17 -2.80
N VAL A 159 -17.97 -7.18 -3.13
CA VAL A 159 -18.55 -7.04 -4.48
C VAL A 159 -17.46 -6.85 -5.53
N ASP A 160 -16.51 -5.95 -5.27
CA ASP A 160 -15.40 -5.67 -6.19
C ASP A 160 -14.47 -6.87 -6.32
N ILE A 161 -14.19 -7.58 -5.21
CA ILE A 161 -13.39 -8.81 -5.21
C ILE A 161 -14.08 -9.88 -6.06
N GLU A 162 -15.37 -10.15 -5.82
CA GLU A 162 -16.14 -11.15 -6.57
C GLU A 162 -16.21 -10.81 -8.07
N GLU A 163 -16.32 -9.53 -8.43
CA GLU A 163 -16.27 -9.08 -9.82
C GLU A 163 -14.94 -9.45 -10.50
N LEU A 164 -13.80 -9.14 -9.86
CA LEU A 164 -12.49 -9.44 -10.43
C LEU A 164 -12.22 -10.95 -10.51
N LEU A 165 -12.68 -11.71 -9.52
CA LEU A 165 -12.58 -13.17 -9.53
C LEU A 165 -13.46 -13.78 -10.65
N ALA A 166 -14.66 -13.23 -10.89
CA ALA A 166 -15.52 -13.67 -11.97
C ALA A 166 -14.93 -13.35 -13.35
N LYS A 167 -14.38 -12.13 -13.54
CA LYS A 167 -13.71 -11.73 -14.79
C LYS A 167 -12.55 -12.64 -15.15
N ARG A 168 -11.74 -13.02 -14.16
CA ARG A 168 -10.64 -13.98 -14.33
C ARG A 168 -11.14 -15.35 -14.83
N ASN A 169 -12.27 -15.82 -14.32
CA ASN A 169 -12.83 -17.14 -14.66
C ASN A 169 -13.66 -17.15 -15.96
N GLY A 170 -14.21 -16.00 -16.36
CA GLY A 170 -15.04 -15.83 -17.56
C GLY A 170 -14.26 -15.58 -18.86
N GLY A 171 -12.92 -15.50 -18.80
CA GLY A 171 -12.04 -15.37 -19.96
C GLY A 171 -11.74 -16.69 -20.70
N LYS A 172 -12.68 -17.64 -20.74
CA LYS A 172 -12.61 -18.85 -21.57
C LYS A 172 -13.57 -18.74 -22.75
#